data_AF-A0A9J6DMR8-F1
#
_entry.id   AF-A0A9J6DMR8-F1
#
_cell.length_a   1.000
_cell.length_b   1.000
_cell.length_c   1.000
_cell.angle_alpha   90.00
_cell.angle_beta   90.00
_cell.angle_gamma   90.00
#
_symmetry.space_group_name_H-M   'P 1'
#
loop_
_entity.id
_entity.type
_entity.pdbx_description
1 polymer ?
#
loop_
_entity_poly.entity_id
_entity_poly.type
_entity_poly.pdbx_seq_one_letter_code
_entity_poly.pdbx_strand_id
1 'polypeptide(L)'
;MTSRSRVGTYYNAIASSTIGLFCIGNLTYLSDNTKTWKQVAPVLYAEGMVGPLELKCQIHPDKTTAVTKGNDFADVIDGGCSTPCNAFLPCGHPCPNTCHLTDRDHQQTLCTRPCKKLLPCDHPCKALCGDPCQTECEIMVNALSPCNHVVRVPCSAVLNAHEVRSQCTEVCGKKISRGVRCTRKCRDCFLECTHLNDDVYFEEEPPVCMNCRIM
;
A
#
# COMPACT_ATOMS: atom_id res chain seq x y z
N MET A 1 -48.13 -1.05 40.94
CA MET A 1 -46.81 -0.80 40.34
C MET A 1 -46.93 0.43 39.46
N THR A 2 -46.41 1.56 39.95
CA THR A 2 -46.65 2.89 39.42
C THR A 2 -45.95 3.09 38.07
N SER A 3 -46.76 3.44 37.06
CA SER A 3 -46.31 3.90 35.76
C SER A 3 -45.56 5.22 35.92
N ARG A 4 -44.23 5.16 35.94
CA ARG A 4 -43.39 6.36 35.73
C ARG A 4 -43.57 6.79 34.28
N SER A 5 -44.34 7.85 34.10
CA SER A 5 -44.49 8.57 32.85
C SER A 5 -43.12 9.00 32.33
N ARG A 6 -42.80 8.65 31.07
CA ARG A 6 -41.60 9.09 30.32
C ARG A 6 -41.51 10.62 30.11
N VAL A 7 -42.41 11.39 30.72
CA VAL A 7 -42.56 12.84 30.57
C VAL A 7 -41.60 13.60 31.51
N GLY A 8 -41.08 12.97 32.58
CA GLY A 8 -40.28 13.66 33.59
C GLY A 8 -38.78 13.80 33.32
N THR A 9 -38.21 13.06 32.36
CA THR A 9 -36.74 12.98 32.22
C THR A 9 -36.12 14.20 31.54
N TYR A 10 -36.79 14.79 30.54
CA TYR A 10 -36.27 15.96 29.81
C TYR A 10 -36.50 17.27 30.57
N TYR A 11 -37.61 17.40 31.30
CA TYR A 11 -37.92 18.59 32.08
C TYR A 11 -36.88 18.79 33.18
N ASN A 12 -36.42 17.69 33.79
CA ASN A 12 -35.32 17.71 34.73
C ASN A 12 -34.00 18.16 34.09
N ALA A 13 -33.69 17.78 32.85
CA ALA A 13 -32.46 18.22 32.18
C ALA A 13 -32.47 19.74 31.90
N ILE A 14 -33.60 20.27 31.41
CA ILE A 14 -33.74 21.71 31.13
C ILE A 14 -33.77 22.52 32.42
N ALA A 15 -34.51 22.09 33.43
CA ALA A 15 -34.68 22.81 34.69
C ALA A 15 -33.49 22.68 35.65
N SER A 16 -32.58 21.71 35.45
CA SER A 16 -31.38 21.53 36.28
C SER A 16 -30.10 22.14 35.70
N SER A 17 -30.16 22.71 34.50
CA SER A 17 -29.02 23.35 33.85
C SER A 17 -28.76 24.72 34.47
N THR A 18 -27.81 24.83 35.40
CA THR A 18 -27.53 26.06 36.16
C THR A 18 -26.61 27.04 35.45
N ILE A 19 -25.94 26.63 34.37
CA ILE A 19 -24.94 27.43 33.64
C ILE A 19 -25.26 27.49 32.14
N GLY A 20 -25.62 26.37 31.53
CA GLY A 20 -26.01 26.30 30.12
C GLY A 20 -26.39 24.88 29.72
N LEU A 21 -27.13 24.75 28.61
CA LEU A 21 -27.60 23.48 28.05
C LEU A 21 -27.23 23.40 26.57
N PHE A 22 -26.51 22.36 26.19
CA PHE A 22 -26.28 22.00 24.78
C PHE A 22 -27.13 20.77 24.44
N CYS A 23 -27.85 20.82 23.32
CA CYS A 23 -28.62 19.69 22.81
C CYS A 23 -28.11 19.32 21.41
N ILE A 24 -27.72 18.06 21.22
CA ILE A 24 -27.29 17.53 19.93
C ILE A 24 -28.34 16.50 19.47
N GLY A 25 -28.94 16.72 18.30
CA GLY A 25 -29.96 15.82 17.77
C GLY A 25 -30.69 16.37 16.55
N ASN A 26 -31.55 15.53 15.97
CA ASN A 26 -32.37 15.91 14.82
C ASN A 26 -33.63 16.68 15.29
N LEU A 27 -33.52 18.01 15.35
CA LEU A 27 -34.58 18.89 15.83
C LEU A 27 -35.86 18.79 14.97
N THR A 28 -35.72 18.60 13.65
CA THR A 28 -36.86 18.42 12.75
C THR A 28 -37.66 17.17 13.11
N TYR A 29 -36.98 16.04 13.27
CA TYR A 29 -37.62 14.79 13.69
C TYR A 29 -38.30 14.93 15.07
N LEU A 30 -37.64 15.57 16.04
CA LEU A 30 -38.22 15.79 17.37
C LEU A 30 -39.48 16.67 17.33
N SER A 31 -39.44 17.74 16.54
CA SER A 31 -40.57 18.67 16.35
C SER A 31 -41.77 18.01 15.69
N ASP A 32 -41.53 17.18 14.67
CA ASP A 32 -42.61 16.51 13.94
C ASP A 32 -43.29 15.42 14.76
N ASN A 33 -42.55 14.77 15.68
CA ASN A 33 -43.01 13.59 16.40
C ASN A 33 -43.40 13.85 17.85
N THR A 34 -43.19 15.07 18.39
CA THR A 34 -43.52 15.38 19.78
C THR A 34 -44.17 16.75 19.95
N LYS A 35 -45.19 16.83 20.81
CA LYS A 35 -45.91 18.09 21.07
C LYS A 35 -45.02 19.18 21.67
N THR A 36 -44.11 18.79 22.57
CA THR A 36 -43.22 19.71 23.28
C THR A 36 -42.23 20.36 22.32
N TRP A 37 -41.48 19.57 21.55
CA TRP A 37 -40.48 20.11 20.64
C TRP A 37 -41.10 20.89 19.48
N LYS A 38 -42.36 20.58 19.09
CA LYS A 38 -43.12 21.37 18.12
C LYS A 38 -43.37 22.81 18.58
N GLN A 39 -43.46 23.04 19.90
CA GLN A 39 -43.61 24.38 20.48
C GLN A 39 -42.25 25.05 20.72
N VAL A 40 -41.23 24.28 21.08
CA VAL A 40 -39.89 24.80 21.42
C VAL A 40 -39.06 25.14 20.17
N ALA A 41 -39.14 24.33 19.11
CA ALA A 41 -38.29 24.50 17.93
C ALA A 41 -38.40 25.90 17.27
N PRO A 42 -39.60 26.49 17.06
CA PRO A 42 -39.71 27.82 16.48
C PRO A 42 -39.02 28.91 17.32
N VAL A 43 -39.06 28.80 18.66
CA VAL A 43 -38.37 29.73 19.57
C VAL A 43 -36.86 29.58 19.40
N LEU A 44 -36.35 28.35 19.38
CA LEU A 44 -34.91 28.12 19.17
C LEU A 44 -34.42 28.67 17.82
N TYR A 45 -35.21 28.53 16.75
CA TYR A 45 -34.85 29.10 15.44
C TYR A 45 -34.92 30.63 15.44
N ALA A 46 -35.97 31.23 16.03
CA ALA A 46 -36.14 32.69 16.07
C ALA A 46 -35.01 33.37 16.87
N GLU A 47 -34.54 32.73 17.93
CA GLU A 47 -33.43 33.21 18.77
C GLU A 47 -32.04 32.85 18.23
N GLY A 48 -31.94 32.18 17.07
CA GLY A 48 -30.65 31.79 16.49
C GLY A 48 -29.89 30.72 17.27
N MET A 49 -30.59 29.94 18.11
CA MET A 49 -30.01 28.92 19.00
C MET A 49 -29.81 27.56 18.32
N VAL A 50 -30.23 27.43 17.06
CA VAL A 50 -30.04 26.23 16.25
C VAL A 50 -28.93 26.51 15.24
N GLY A 51 -27.85 25.72 15.31
CA GLY A 51 -26.70 25.92 14.45
C GLY A 51 -25.86 24.65 14.31
N PRO A 52 -24.78 24.74 13.52
CA PRO A 52 -23.81 23.66 13.43
C PRO A 52 -23.14 23.41 14.78
N LEU A 53 -22.69 22.17 14.98
CA LEU A 53 -21.76 21.86 16.06
C LEU A 53 -20.35 22.21 15.56
N GLU A 54 -19.68 23.13 16.24
CA GLU A 54 -18.29 23.50 15.90
C GLU A 54 -17.30 22.57 16.60
N LEU A 55 -16.50 21.86 15.80
CA LEU A 55 -15.45 20.96 16.25
C LEU A 55 -14.10 21.63 16.07
N LYS A 56 -13.30 21.70 17.14
CA LYS A 56 -11.94 22.26 17.11
C LYS A 56 -10.90 21.16 17.03
N CYS A 57 -9.95 21.27 16.11
CA CYS A 57 -8.84 20.34 16.05
C CYS A 57 -7.92 20.51 17.28
N GLN A 58 -7.55 19.39 17.92
CA GLN A 58 -6.67 19.41 19.09
C GLN A 58 -5.19 19.69 18.74
N ILE A 59 -4.79 19.46 17.48
CA ILE A 59 -3.43 19.69 16.98
C ILE A 59 -3.29 21.05 16.29
N HIS A 60 -4.33 21.49 15.58
CA HIS A 60 -4.37 22.76 14.86
C HIS A 60 -5.46 23.66 15.47
N PRO A 61 -5.17 24.44 16.53
CA PRO A 61 -6.19 25.20 17.25
C PRO A 61 -6.87 26.30 16.40
N ASP A 62 -6.28 26.67 15.28
CA ASP A 62 -6.82 27.59 14.29
C ASP A 62 -7.83 26.94 13.33
N LYS A 63 -7.95 25.61 13.36
CA LYS A 63 -8.86 24.84 12.50
C LYS A 63 -10.11 24.44 13.26
N THR A 64 -11.23 24.94 12.77
CA THR A 64 -12.58 24.60 13.24
C THR A 64 -13.40 24.04 12.07
N THR A 65 -14.12 22.96 12.32
CA THR A 65 -15.03 22.33 11.36
C THR A 65 -16.46 22.42 11.90
N ALA A 66 -17.34 23.05 11.15
CA ALA A 66 -18.77 23.09 11.46
C ALA A 66 -19.45 21.82 10.92
N VAL A 67 -20.06 21.01 11.79
CA VAL A 67 -20.79 19.80 11.40
C VAL A 67 -22.29 19.97 11.64
N THR A 68 -23.09 19.61 10.63
CA THR A 68 -24.56 19.70 10.64
C THR A 68 -25.25 18.35 10.43
N LYS A 69 -24.58 17.42 9.75
CA LYS A 69 -25.10 16.10 9.38
C LYS A 69 -24.07 15.02 9.67
N GLY A 70 -24.53 13.76 9.76
CA GLY A 70 -23.65 12.62 10.01
C GLY A 70 -22.50 12.47 9.03
N ASN A 71 -22.69 12.84 7.75
CA ASN A 71 -21.63 12.75 6.74
C ASN A 71 -20.53 13.81 6.92
N ASP A 72 -20.83 14.93 7.59
CA ASP A 72 -19.84 16.00 7.82
C ASP A 72 -18.73 15.55 8.77
N PHE A 73 -18.95 14.47 9.54
CA PHE A 73 -17.93 13.85 10.38
C PHE A 73 -16.89 13.06 9.56
N ALA A 74 -17.14 12.78 8.28
CA ALA A 74 -16.17 12.12 7.40
C ALA A 74 -14.92 13.00 7.16
N ASP A 75 -15.04 14.32 7.31
CA ASP A 75 -13.93 15.28 7.18
C ASP A 75 -13.14 15.47 8.48
N VAL A 76 -13.60 14.86 9.58
CA VAL A 76 -13.03 14.97 10.93
C VAL A 76 -12.60 13.59 11.42
N ILE A 77 -11.86 12.87 10.57
CA ILE A 77 -11.34 11.52 10.85
C ILE A 77 -10.40 11.59 12.06
N ASP A 78 -10.56 10.65 13.00
CA ASP A 78 -9.78 10.56 14.25
C ASP A 78 -9.83 11.84 15.13
N GLY A 79 -10.88 12.68 14.98
CA GLY A 79 -10.96 13.96 15.70
C GLY A 79 -9.91 14.99 15.24
N GLY A 80 -9.25 14.72 14.12
CA GLY A 80 -8.32 15.61 13.44
C GLY A 80 -9.01 16.55 12.44
N CYS A 81 -8.22 17.41 11.81
CA CYS A 81 -8.66 18.20 10.65
C CYS A 81 -8.11 17.62 9.34
N SER A 82 -8.56 18.13 8.21
CA SER A 82 -8.09 17.73 6.88
C SER A 82 -6.68 18.24 6.49
N THR A 83 -6.03 19.04 7.35
CA THR A 83 -4.65 19.51 7.10
C THR A 83 -3.67 18.33 7.00
N PRO A 84 -2.74 18.30 6.03
CA PRO A 84 -1.71 17.27 5.96
C PRO A 84 -0.83 17.26 7.22
N CYS A 85 -0.45 16.07 7.70
CA CYS A 85 0.37 15.95 8.91
C CYS A 85 1.76 16.59 8.74
N ASN A 86 2.38 16.43 7.57
CA ASN A 86 3.71 16.95 7.21
C ASN A 86 4.88 16.55 8.14
N ALA A 87 4.65 15.72 9.16
CA ALA A 87 5.71 15.12 9.96
C ALA A 87 6.53 14.12 9.13
N PHE A 88 7.76 13.85 9.55
CA PHE A 88 8.61 12.83 8.92
C PHE A 88 8.51 11.51 9.68
N LEU A 89 8.31 10.43 8.93
CA LEU A 89 8.40 9.06 9.44
C LEU A 89 9.86 8.72 9.78
N PRO A 90 10.12 7.66 10.58
CA PRO A 90 11.49 7.22 10.90
C PRO A 90 12.37 6.92 9.67
N CYS A 91 11.74 6.55 8.54
CA CYS A 91 12.44 6.34 7.28
C CYS A 91 12.83 7.64 6.54
N GLY A 92 12.49 8.82 7.09
CA GLY A 92 12.77 10.13 6.51
C GLY A 92 11.78 10.59 5.43
N HIS A 93 10.74 9.81 5.13
CA HIS A 93 9.67 10.22 4.22
C HIS A 93 8.57 11.00 4.96
N PRO A 94 7.88 11.94 4.29
CA PRO A 94 6.74 12.63 4.89
C PRO A 94 5.60 11.65 5.17
N CYS A 95 4.92 11.85 6.29
CA CYS A 95 3.74 11.12 6.69
C CYS A 95 2.66 11.23 5.59
N PRO A 96 2.09 10.11 5.12
CA PRO A 96 1.05 10.12 4.08
C PRO A 96 -0.32 10.56 4.60
N ASN A 97 -0.52 10.60 5.92
CA ASN A 97 -1.80 10.87 6.54
C ASN A 97 -2.05 12.39 6.71
N THR A 98 -3.32 12.75 6.84
CA THR A 98 -3.73 14.05 7.37
C THR A 98 -3.50 14.10 8.88
N CYS A 99 -3.80 15.25 9.50
CA CYS A 99 -3.77 15.42 10.94
C CYS A 99 -4.48 14.24 11.64
N HIS A 100 -3.77 13.55 12.52
CA HIS A 100 -4.24 12.37 13.23
C HIS A 100 -3.82 12.44 14.71
N LEU A 101 -4.64 11.88 15.61
CA LEU A 101 -4.38 11.86 17.06
C LEU A 101 -3.86 10.50 17.55
N THR A 102 -4.17 9.43 16.83
CA THR A 102 -3.98 8.05 17.29
C THR A 102 -2.52 7.58 17.22
N ASP A 103 -1.72 8.08 16.27
CA ASP A 103 -0.32 7.67 16.05
C ASP A 103 0.64 8.86 15.95
N ARG A 104 0.59 9.77 16.94
CA ARG A 104 1.38 11.02 16.90
C ARG A 104 2.89 10.82 16.75
N ASP A 105 3.41 9.72 17.29
CA ASP A 105 4.83 9.36 17.21
C ASP A 105 5.19 8.58 15.94
N HIS A 106 4.21 8.34 15.05
CA HIS A 106 4.40 7.71 13.74
C HIS A 106 5.09 6.33 13.81
N GLN A 107 4.73 5.53 14.81
CA GLN A 107 5.28 4.19 15.01
C GLN A 107 4.53 3.14 14.21
N GLN A 108 3.24 3.37 13.95
CA GLN A 108 2.37 2.42 13.24
C GLN A 108 2.13 2.83 11.78
N THR A 109 2.32 4.11 11.46
CA THR A 109 2.13 4.64 10.11
C THR A 109 3.12 4.03 9.12
N LEU A 110 2.59 3.24 8.18
CA LEU A 110 3.37 2.63 7.12
C LEU A 110 3.71 3.64 6.02
N CYS A 111 4.98 3.63 5.60
CA CYS A 111 5.43 4.49 4.52
C CYS A 111 5.06 3.90 3.16
N THR A 112 4.22 4.62 2.41
CA THR A 112 3.78 4.22 1.06
C THR A 112 4.61 4.87 -0.06
N ARG A 113 5.71 5.56 0.28
CA ARG A 113 6.61 6.14 -0.72
C ARG A 113 7.52 5.07 -1.34
N PRO A 114 7.99 5.26 -2.59
CA PRO A 114 8.96 4.37 -3.20
C PRO A 114 10.21 4.22 -2.32
N CYS A 115 10.72 2.99 -2.18
CA CYS A 115 11.95 2.76 -1.47
C CYS A 115 13.13 3.42 -2.21
N LYS A 116 13.98 4.15 -1.47
CA LYS A 116 15.18 4.80 -2.01
C LYS A 116 16.46 3.95 -1.84
N LYS A 117 16.33 2.74 -1.29
CA LYS A 117 17.46 1.84 -1.05
C LYS A 117 17.87 1.13 -2.34
N LEU A 118 19.16 0.80 -2.42
CA LEU A 118 19.69 -0.11 -3.42
C LEU A 118 19.69 -1.54 -2.88
N LEU A 119 19.46 -2.50 -3.76
CA LEU A 119 19.63 -3.93 -3.48
C LEU A 119 21.14 -4.29 -3.42
N PRO A 120 21.53 -5.47 -2.93
CA PRO A 120 22.93 -5.90 -2.89
C PRO A 120 23.63 -5.97 -4.25
N CYS A 121 22.86 -6.01 -5.35
CA CYS A 121 23.35 -5.93 -6.72
C CYS A 121 23.41 -4.49 -7.27
N ASP A 122 23.37 -3.48 -6.39
CA ASP A 122 23.38 -2.04 -6.67
C ASP A 122 22.21 -1.50 -7.51
N HIS A 123 21.23 -2.33 -7.82
CA HIS A 123 20.01 -1.93 -8.49
C HIS A 123 19.00 -1.27 -7.53
N PRO A 124 18.20 -0.29 -7.99
CA PRO A 124 17.18 0.35 -7.17
C PRO A 124 16.10 -0.65 -6.75
N CYS A 125 15.74 -0.63 -5.47
CA CYS A 125 14.61 -1.39 -4.96
C CYS A 125 13.30 -0.85 -5.54
N LYS A 126 12.41 -1.73 -6.01
CA LYS A 126 11.10 -1.35 -6.56
C LYS A 126 9.95 -1.44 -5.53
N ALA A 127 10.23 -1.90 -4.32
CA ALA A 127 9.24 -2.00 -3.25
C ALA A 127 8.86 -0.62 -2.66
N LEU A 128 7.78 -0.59 -1.88
CA LEU A 128 7.45 0.56 -1.04
C LEU A 128 8.39 0.59 0.18
N CYS A 129 8.62 1.78 0.73
CA CYS A 129 9.55 1.97 1.84
C CYS A 129 9.09 1.29 3.15
N GLY A 130 7.78 1.15 3.35
CA GLY A 130 7.19 0.45 4.50
C GLY A 130 7.25 -1.07 4.37
N ASP A 131 7.51 -1.60 3.17
CA ASP A 131 7.57 -3.02 2.91
C ASP A 131 9.01 -3.55 2.97
N PRO A 132 9.21 -4.85 3.25
CA PRO A 132 10.51 -5.49 3.07
C PRO A 132 11.02 -5.30 1.64
N CYS A 133 12.32 -4.99 1.51
CA CYS A 133 12.94 -4.88 0.19
C CYS A 133 12.94 -6.24 -0.52
N GLN A 134 12.83 -6.20 -1.85
CA GLN A 134 12.88 -7.39 -2.70
C GLN A 134 14.22 -8.13 -2.50
N THR A 135 14.17 -9.45 -2.36
CA THR A 135 15.37 -10.30 -2.31
C THR A 135 15.85 -10.68 -3.71
N GLU A 136 14.92 -10.86 -4.64
CA GLU A 136 15.21 -11.19 -6.03
C GLU A 136 15.11 -9.94 -6.91
N CYS A 137 16.21 -9.57 -7.57
CA CYS A 137 16.24 -8.41 -8.45
C CYS A 137 15.69 -8.77 -9.84
N GLU A 138 14.53 -8.21 -10.17
CA GLU A 138 13.86 -8.38 -11.46
C GLU A 138 14.34 -7.43 -12.56
N ILE A 139 15.40 -6.64 -12.31
CA ILE A 139 15.95 -5.76 -13.35
C ILE A 139 16.61 -6.63 -14.42
N MET A 140 16.16 -6.46 -15.67
CA MET A 140 16.68 -7.21 -16.81
C MET A 140 18.06 -6.69 -17.22
N VAL A 141 19.07 -7.55 -17.16
CA VAL A 141 20.46 -7.25 -17.51
C VAL A 141 20.95 -8.16 -18.62
N ASN A 142 21.99 -7.74 -19.34
CA ASN A 142 22.68 -8.57 -20.32
C ASN A 142 23.72 -9.43 -19.59
N ALA A 143 23.66 -10.74 -19.79
CA ALA A 143 24.62 -11.70 -19.24
C ALA A 143 25.25 -12.51 -20.37
N LEU A 144 26.52 -12.86 -20.23
CA LEU A 144 27.17 -13.81 -21.11
C LEU A 144 26.78 -15.22 -20.67
N SER A 145 26.05 -15.93 -21.53
CA SER A 145 25.66 -17.31 -21.29
C SER A 145 26.87 -18.26 -21.39
N PRO A 146 26.88 -19.43 -20.71
CA PRO A 146 27.91 -20.45 -20.91
C PRO A 146 28.08 -20.93 -22.36
N CYS A 147 27.11 -20.66 -23.24
CA CYS A 147 27.23 -20.90 -24.68
C CYS A 147 27.89 -19.74 -25.45
N ASN A 148 28.48 -18.77 -24.75
CA ASN A 148 29.14 -17.56 -25.27
C ASN A 148 28.24 -16.60 -26.07
N HIS A 149 26.91 -16.72 -25.92
CA HIS A 149 25.93 -15.77 -26.45
C HIS A 149 25.49 -14.80 -25.36
N VAL A 150 25.18 -13.55 -25.76
CA VAL A 150 24.61 -12.55 -24.86
C VAL A 150 23.11 -12.79 -24.75
N VAL A 151 22.62 -12.92 -23.51
CA VAL A 151 21.20 -13.12 -23.22
C VAL A 151 20.71 -12.07 -22.23
N ARG A 152 19.41 -11.76 -22.28
CA ARG A 152 18.79 -10.80 -21.37
C ARG A 152 17.97 -11.56 -20.32
N VAL A 153 18.38 -11.47 -19.06
CA VAL A 153 17.78 -12.22 -17.94
C VAL A 153 17.58 -11.31 -16.73
N PRO A 154 16.70 -11.67 -15.77
CA PRO A 154 16.63 -10.99 -14.48
C PRO A 154 17.98 -11.00 -13.78
N CYS A 155 18.34 -9.92 -13.09
CA CYS A 155 19.60 -9.82 -12.35
C CYS A 155 19.75 -10.94 -11.31
N SER A 156 18.65 -11.39 -10.68
CA SER A 156 18.64 -12.55 -9.77
C SER A 156 19.09 -13.87 -10.44
N ALA A 157 18.87 -14.02 -11.75
CA ALA A 157 19.17 -15.24 -12.49
C ALA A 157 20.60 -15.29 -13.05
N VAL A 158 21.38 -14.21 -13.00
CA VAL A 158 22.70 -14.10 -13.66
C VAL A 158 23.70 -15.16 -13.18
N LEU A 159 23.64 -15.55 -11.90
CA LEU A 159 24.53 -16.58 -11.33
C LEU A 159 24.07 -18.01 -11.63
N ASN A 160 22.85 -18.19 -12.14
CA ASN A 160 22.29 -19.49 -12.49
C ASN A 160 22.61 -19.83 -13.95
N ALA A 161 23.76 -20.46 -14.18
CA ALA A 161 24.25 -20.80 -15.52
C ALA A 161 23.23 -21.60 -16.37
N HIS A 162 22.44 -22.49 -15.76
CA HIS A 162 21.40 -23.27 -16.45
C HIS A 162 20.26 -22.37 -16.91
N GLU A 163 19.76 -21.51 -16.03
CA GLU A 163 18.70 -20.55 -16.35
C GLU A 163 19.15 -19.50 -17.37
N VAL A 164 20.38 -19.00 -17.27
CA VAL A 164 20.95 -18.09 -18.28
C VAL A 164 21.02 -18.77 -19.65
N ARG A 165 21.45 -20.03 -19.72
CA ARG A 165 21.57 -20.77 -20.99
C ARG A 165 20.22 -21.18 -21.59
N SER A 166 19.22 -21.50 -20.76
CA SER A 166 17.88 -21.85 -21.26
C SER A 166 17.17 -20.67 -21.93
N GLN A 167 17.59 -19.44 -21.65
CA GLN A 167 17.05 -18.22 -22.26
C GLN A 167 17.73 -17.83 -23.59
N CYS A 168 18.74 -18.57 -24.05
CA CYS A 168 19.47 -18.22 -25.27
C CYS A 168 18.65 -18.49 -26.56
N THR A 169 18.30 -17.42 -27.28
CA THR A 169 17.56 -17.51 -28.55
C THR A 169 18.41 -17.43 -29.81
N GLU A 170 19.72 -17.20 -29.66
CA GLU A 170 20.67 -17.15 -30.77
C GLU A 170 20.80 -18.51 -31.48
N VAL A 171 21.27 -18.48 -32.73
CA VAL A 171 21.54 -19.71 -33.50
C VAL A 171 22.77 -20.41 -32.93
N CYS A 172 22.69 -21.73 -32.73
CA CYS A 172 23.73 -22.50 -32.03
C CYS A 172 25.11 -22.44 -32.71
N GLY A 173 25.18 -22.67 -34.02
CA GLY A 173 26.43 -22.57 -34.79
C GLY A 173 27.52 -23.61 -34.48
N LYS A 174 27.33 -24.49 -33.49
CA LYS A 174 28.24 -25.60 -33.15
C LYS A 174 28.43 -26.53 -34.35
N LYS A 175 29.67 -27.01 -34.53
CA LYS A 175 30.00 -28.03 -35.54
C LYS A 175 29.55 -29.39 -35.02
N ILE A 176 28.80 -30.13 -35.83
CA ILE A 176 28.35 -31.50 -35.52
C ILE A 176 29.19 -32.54 -36.29
N SER A 177 29.10 -33.83 -35.92
CA SER A 177 29.88 -34.97 -36.46
C SER A 177 29.98 -35.09 -37.98
N ARG A 178 29.10 -34.43 -38.75
CA ARG A 178 29.14 -34.38 -40.23
C ARG A 178 29.86 -33.15 -40.82
N GLY A 179 30.50 -32.33 -39.99
CA GLY A 179 31.17 -31.08 -40.43
C GLY A 179 30.21 -29.93 -40.76
N VAL A 180 28.90 -30.12 -40.57
CA VAL A 180 27.86 -29.11 -40.77
C VAL A 180 27.70 -28.28 -39.48
N ARG A 181 27.18 -27.05 -39.59
CA ARG A 181 26.85 -26.21 -38.42
C ARG A 181 25.38 -26.35 -38.02
N CYS A 182 25.11 -26.46 -36.72
CA CYS A 182 23.75 -26.46 -36.19
C CYS A 182 23.06 -25.11 -36.42
N THR A 183 21.88 -25.13 -37.01
CA THR A 183 21.06 -23.95 -37.31
C THR A 183 19.87 -23.76 -36.35
N ARG A 184 19.72 -24.64 -35.35
CA ARG A 184 18.67 -24.54 -34.32
C ARG A 184 18.99 -23.43 -33.30
N LYS A 185 17.99 -23.03 -32.52
CA LYS A 185 18.21 -22.12 -31.39
C LYS A 185 19.06 -22.81 -30.33
N CYS A 186 20.00 -22.06 -29.76
CA CYS A 186 20.97 -22.58 -28.81
C CYS A 186 20.29 -23.18 -27.55
N ARG A 187 19.20 -22.60 -27.05
CA ARG A 187 18.42 -23.17 -25.94
C ARG A 187 17.84 -24.55 -26.27
N ASP A 188 17.39 -24.78 -27.50
CA ASP A 188 16.75 -26.04 -27.87
C ASP A 188 17.80 -27.16 -27.85
N CYS A 189 18.99 -26.88 -28.40
CA CYS A 189 20.14 -27.78 -28.33
C CYS A 189 20.58 -28.08 -26.89
N PHE A 190 20.45 -27.10 -26.00
CA PHE A 190 20.80 -27.25 -24.59
C PHE A 190 19.77 -28.09 -23.82
N LEU A 191 18.47 -27.81 -23.98
CA LEU A 191 17.39 -28.51 -23.26
C LEU A 191 17.20 -29.95 -23.76
N GLU A 192 17.39 -30.18 -25.06
CA GLU A 192 17.28 -31.50 -25.69
C GLU A 192 18.62 -32.25 -25.75
N CYS A 193 19.70 -31.67 -25.22
CA CYS A 193 21.02 -32.31 -25.16
C CYS A 193 21.56 -32.80 -26.52
N THR A 194 21.29 -32.06 -27.61
CA THR A 194 21.47 -32.56 -29.00
C THR A 194 22.92 -32.70 -29.47
N HIS A 195 23.89 -32.18 -28.72
CA HIS A 195 25.31 -32.15 -29.10
C HIS A 195 26.23 -32.97 -28.20
N LEU A 196 25.70 -33.68 -27.18
CA LEU A 196 26.48 -34.45 -26.20
C LEU A 196 27.43 -35.50 -26.80
N ASN A 197 27.13 -36.01 -28.00
CA ASN A 197 27.90 -37.05 -28.67
C ASN A 197 28.85 -36.50 -29.75
N ASP A 198 28.81 -35.20 -30.04
CA ASP A 198 29.67 -34.55 -31.03
C ASP A 198 30.98 -34.00 -30.39
N ASP A 199 31.09 -34.05 -29.06
CA ASP A 199 32.17 -33.45 -28.24
C ASP A 199 33.47 -34.30 -28.16
N VAL A 200 33.75 -35.18 -29.13
CA VAL A 200 34.95 -36.06 -29.09
C VAL A 200 36.24 -35.33 -29.49
N TYR A 201 36.19 -34.07 -29.95
CA TYR A 201 37.39 -33.29 -30.23
C TYR A 201 37.27 -31.85 -29.73
N PHE A 202 38.17 -31.52 -28.80
CA PHE A 202 38.54 -30.22 -28.22
C PHE A 202 37.96 -29.86 -26.83
N GLU A 203 38.85 -30.03 -25.85
CA GLU A 203 39.05 -29.34 -24.55
C GLU A 203 37.80 -28.84 -23.78
N GLU A 204 37.47 -29.64 -22.75
CA GLU A 204 36.76 -29.29 -21.50
C GLU A 204 35.61 -28.26 -21.62
N GLU A 205 34.45 -28.68 -22.14
CA GLU A 205 33.20 -28.02 -21.77
C GLU A 205 32.91 -28.28 -20.28
N PRO A 206 32.56 -27.25 -19.48
CA PRO A 206 32.20 -27.47 -18.08
C PRO A 206 31.01 -28.44 -18.00
N PRO A 207 31.01 -29.34 -17.01
CA PRO A 207 30.11 -30.48 -16.98
C PRO A 207 28.65 -30.04 -17.05
N VAL A 208 27.93 -30.73 -17.93
CA VAL A 208 26.48 -30.67 -18.12
C VAL A 208 25.78 -30.76 -16.76
N CYS A 209 24.78 -29.92 -16.57
CA CYS A 209 23.97 -29.79 -15.36
C CYS A 209 23.52 -31.16 -14.80
N MET A 210 23.93 -31.50 -13.58
CA MET A 210 23.51 -32.74 -12.88
C MET A 210 22.00 -32.78 -12.57
N ASN A 211 21.28 -31.66 -12.61
CA ASN A 211 19.83 -31.63 -12.35
C ASN A 211 18.97 -32.26 -13.46
N CYS A 212 19.51 -32.53 -14.65
CA CYS A 212 18.79 -33.30 -15.68
C CYS A 212 18.84 -34.82 -15.48
N ARG A 213 19.47 -35.32 -14.40
CA ARG A 213 19.48 -36.76 -14.03
C ARG A 213 18.49 -37.14 -12.93
N ILE A 214 17.66 -36.20 -12.46
CA ILE A 214 16.60 -36.49 -11.50
C ILE A 214 15.27 -36.50 -12.27
N MET A 215 14.96 -37.65 -12.85
CA MET A 215 13.59 -38.18 -12.90
C MET A 215 13.55 -39.42 -12.04
#